data_AF-A0A2R6N9N0-F1
#
_entry.id   AF-A0A2R6N9N0-F1
#
_cell.length_a   1.000
_cell.length_b   1.000
_cell.length_c   1.000
_cell.angle_alpha   90.00
_cell.angle_beta   90.00
_cell.angle_gamma   90.00
#
_symmetry.space_group_name_H-M   'P 1'
#
loop_
_entity.id
_entity.type
_entity.pdbx_description
1 polymer ?
#
loop_
_entity_poly.entity_id
_entity_poly.type
_entity_poly.pdbx_seq_one_letter_code
_entity_poly.pdbx_strand_id
1 'polypeptide(L)' 'HENVFTFDGEQGHEIWRVYEGDIAEDWPYERDRFEGREPELDETYEATWMAPERLRNDVTFYDPVVLDDLN' A
#
# COMPACT_ATOMS: atom_id res chain seq x y z
N HIS A 1 1.57 -0.45 13.03
CA HIS A 1 2.49 -1.58 13.26
C HIS A 1 3.92 -1.11 13.34
N GLU A 2 4.75 -1.73 14.17
CA GLU A 2 6.16 -1.40 14.35
C GLU A 2 6.96 -2.68 14.20
N ASN A 3 8.02 -2.66 13.37
CA ASN A 3 8.82 -3.84 13.08
C ASN A 3 10.31 -3.49 12.97
N VAL A 4 11.15 -4.33 13.56
CA VAL A 4 12.61 -4.25 13.46
C VAL A 4 13.10 -5.48 12.70
N PHE A 5 13.85 -5.27 11.62
CA PHE A 5 14.33 -6.33 10.74
C PHE A 5 15.80 -6.15 10.37
N THR A 6 16.37 -7.14 9.70
CA THR A 6 17.72 -7.04 9.13
C THR A 6 17.63 -7.25 7.62
N PHE A 7 18.16 -6.29 6.87
CA PHE A 7 18.22 -6.33 5.41
C PHE A 7 19.64 -5.97 4.97
N ASP A 8 20.24 -6.84 4.15
CA ASP A 8 21.63 -6.74 3.71
C ASP A 8 22.66 -6.52 4.84
N GLY A 9 22.41 -7.14 6.01
CA GLY A 9 23.28 -7.02 7.19
C GLY A 9 23.09 -5.75 8.00
N GLU A 10 22.24 -4.83 7.57
CA GLU A 10 21.89 -3.61 8.29
C GLU A 10 20.58 -3.78 9.08
N GLN A 11 20.50 -3.16 10.26
CA GLN A 11 19.27 -3.15 11.05
C GLN A 11 18.33 -2.07 10.52
N GLY A 12 17.16 -2.49 10.06
CA GLY A 12 16.05 -1.64 9.67
C GLY A 12 15.02 -1.52 10.80
N HIS A 13 14.38 -0.36 10.87
CA HIS A 13 13.25 -0.11 11.75
C HIS A 13 12.16 0.61 10.96
N GLU A 14 10.97 0.03 10.93
CA GLU A 14 9.84 0.52 10.15
C GLU A 14 8.59 0.68 11.02
N ILE A 15 7.85 1.75 10.75
CA ILE A 15 6.59 2.07 11.43
C ILE A 15 5.52 2.26 10.36
N TRP A 16 4.51 1.39 10.38
CA TRP A 16 3.33 1.46 9.53
C TRP A 16 2.17 2.16 10.24
N ARG A 17 1.58 3.14 9.57
CA ARG A 17 0.34 3.80 9.99
C ARG A 17 -0.72 3.59 8.92
N VAL A 18 -1.79 2.91 9.27
CA VAL A 18 -2.91 2.59 8.37
C VAL A 18 -4.04 3.55 8.66
N TYR A 19 -4.64 4.09 7.60
CA TYR A 19 -5.75 5.04 7.68
C TYR A 19 -6.84 4.61 6.71
N GLU A 20 -8.08 4.62 7.18
CA GLU A 20 -9.25 4.61 6.32
C GLU A 20 -9.49 6.04 5.82
N GLY A 21 -9.73 6.20 4.52
CA GLY A 21 -9.92 7.50 3.90
C GLY A 21 -10.87 7.44 2.72
N ASP A 22 -11.60 8.52 2.53
CA ASP A 22 -12.47 8.76 1.38
C ASP A 22 -11.73 9.60 0.34
N ILE A 23 -11.86 9.24 -0.94
CA ILE A 23 -11.40 10.09 -2.03
C ILE A 23 -12.45 11.18 -2.27
N ALA A 24 -12.02 12.44 -2.32
CA ALA A 24 -12.94 13.59 -2.41
C ALA A 24 -13.68 13.65 -3.76
N GLU A 25 -13.11 13.04 -4.78
CA GLU A 25 -13.61 12.99 -6.14
C GLU A 25 -14.24 11.63 -6.46
N ASP A 26 -15.30 11.63 -7.29
CA ASP A 26 -16.02 10.40 -7.66
C ASP A 26 -15.30 9.59 -8.75
N TRP A 27 -14.58 10.27 -9.64
CA TRP A 27 -14.00 9.65 -10.85
C TRP A 27 -13.08 8.44 -10.60
N PRO A 28 -12.33 8.30 -9.48
CA PRO A 28 -11.52 7.11 -9.24
C PRO A 28 -12.36 5.85 -9.03
N TYR A 29 -13.55 5.99 -8.43
CA TYR A 29 -14.47 4.89 -8.18
C TYR A 29 -15.19 4.43 -9.47
N GLU A 30 -15.19 5.25 -10.51
CA GLU A 30 -15.79 4.94 -11.82
C GLU A 30 -14.83 4.19 -12.77
N ARG A 31 -13.61 3.90 -12.32
CA ARG A 31 -12.54 3.34 -13.16
C ARG A 31 -11.85 2.19 -12.44
N ASP A 32 -11.48 1.17 -13.21
CA ASP A 32 -10.70 0.04 -12.69
C ASP A 32 -9.24 0.42 -12.40
N ARG A 33 -8.76 1.51 -13.03
CA ARG A 33 -7.38 1.99 -12.93
C ARG A 33 -7.24 3.47 -13.25
N PHE A 34 -6.18 4.08 -12.73
CA PHE A 34 -5.82 5.47 -12.99
C PHE A 34 -4.32 5.72 -12.84
N GLU A 35 -3.84 6.83 -13.41
CA GLU A 35 -2.42 7.21 -13.29
C GLU A 35 -2.22 8.01 -12.00
N GLY A 36 -1.29 7.54 -11.17
CA GLY A 36 -0.74 8.27 -10.03
C GLY A 36 0.59 8.92 -10.40
N ARG A 37 0.98 9.95 -9.64
CA ARG A 37 2.27 10.64 -9.78
C ARG A 37 2.97 10.66 -8.43
N GLU A 38 4.27 10.35 -8.43
CA GLU A 38 5.17 10.55 -7.29
C GLU A 38 6.04 11.78 -7.57
N PRO A 39 5.67 12.97 -7.02
CA PRO A 39 6.36 14.22 -7.31
C PRO A 39 7.85 14.20 -6.93
N GLU A 40 8.19 13.51 -5.85
CA GLU A 40 9.54 13.43 -5.30
C GLU A 40 10.50 12.67 -6.21
N LEU A 41 9.98 11.71 -7.00
CA LEU A 41 10.76 10.89 -7.92
C LEU A 41 10.57 11.31 -9.39
N ASP A 42 9.65 12.24 -9.69
CA ASP A 42 9.21 12.60 -11.04
C ASP A 42 8.73 11.39 -11.86
N GLU A 43 8.10 10.43 -11.18
CA GLU A 43 7.62 9.18 -11.76
C GLU A 43 6.08 9.13 -11.80
N THR A 44 5.56 8.34 -12.74
CA THR A 44 4.14 7.98 -12.79
C THR A 44 3.97 6.48 -12.63
N TYR A 45 2.83 6.08 -12.06
CA TYR A 45 2.49 4.68 -11.82
C TYR A 45 1.02 4.41 -12.15
N GLU A 46 0.70 3.16 -12.47
CA GLU A 46 -0.69 2.71 -12.62
C GLU A 46 -1.23 2.32 -11.24
N ALA A 47 -2.25 3.02 -10.76
CA ALA A 47 -3.01 2.67 -9.57
C ALA A 47 -4.21 1.80 -9.96
N THR A 48 -4.46 0.75 -9.18
CA THR A 48 -5.58 -0.19 -9.39
C THR A 48 -6.25 -0.51 -8.07
N TRP A 49 -7.53 -0.86 -8.12
CA TRP A 49 -8.26 -1.35 -6.95
C TRP A 49 -7.90 -2.82 -6.68
N MET A 50 -7.52 -3.14 -5.44
CA MET A 50 -7.17 -4.51 -5.05
C MET A 50 -8.01 -4.96 -3.86
N ALA A 51 -8.63 -6.13 -3.99
CA ALA A 51 -9.32 -6.78 -2.89
C ALA A 51 -8.32 -7.19 -1.79
N PRO A 52 -8.63 -6.97 -0.50
CA PRO A 52 -7.76 -7.38 0.61
C PRO A 52 -7.38 -8.87 0.57
N GLU A 53 -8.27 -9.74 0.11
CA GLU A 53 -7.99 -11.19 -0.02
C GLU A 53 -6.84 -11.48 -0.98
N ARG A 54 -6.69 -10.68 -2.04
CA ARG A 54 -5.60 -10.84 -3.01
C ARG A 54 -4.27 -10.47 -2.38
N LEU A 55 -4.24 -9.43 -1.55
CA LEU A 55 -3.04 -9.06 -0.77
C LEU A 55 -2.64 -10.15 0.21
N ARG A 56 -3.61 -10.87 0.79
CA ARG A 56 -3.36 -11.95 1.75
C ARG A 56 -2.86 -13.24 1.11
N ASN A 57 -3.28 -13.55 -0.12
CA ASN A 57 -3.07 -14.89 -0.71
C ASN A 57 -2.19 -14.92 -1.96
N ASP A 58 -2.21 -13.86 -2.77
CA ASP A 58 -1.65 -13.90 -4.14
C ASP A 58 -0.47 -12.93 -4.34
N VAL A 59 -0.19 -12.08 -3.36
CA VAL A 59 0.86 -11.04 -3.42
C VAL A 59 1.78 -11.17 -2.22
N THR A 60 3.09 -11.01 -2.43
CA THR A 60 4.04 -10.86 -1.33
C THR A 60 3.81 -9.51 -0.66
N PHE A 61 3.22 -9.53 0.54
CA PHE A 61 3.08 -8.36 1.41
C PHE A 61 4.02 -8.49 2.60
N TYR A 62 4.94 -7.54 2.76
CA TYR A 62 6.08 -7.69 3.68
C TYR A 62 5.73 -7.55 5.17
N ASP A 63 4.65 -6.85 5.50
CA ASP A 63 4.13 -6.79 6.87
C ASP A 63 2.67 -7.27 6.90
N PRO A 64 2.41 -8.60 6.92
CA PRO A 64 1.06 -9.13 6.81
C PRO A 64 0.15 -8.73 7.98
N VAL A 65 0.70 -8.28 9.12
CA VAL A 65 -0.08 -7.79 10.26
C VAL A 65 -0.84 -6.50 9.90
N VAL A 66 -0.30 -5.70 8.96
CA VAL A 66 -1.00 -4.53 8.42
C VAL A 66 -2.33 -4.91 7.75
N LEU A 67 -2.43 -6.11 7.19
CA LEU A 67 -3.63 -6.56 6.48
C LEU A 67 -4.81 -6.83 7.41
N ASP A 68 -4.58 -6.97 8.72
CA ASP A 68 -5.63 -7.12 9.73
C ASP A 68 -6.38 -5.79 9.97
N ASP A 69 -5.78 -4.66 9.59
CA ASP A 69 -6.42 -3.34 9.67
C ASP A 69 -7.19 -2.98 8.39
N LEU A 70 -7.15 -3.83 7.36
CA LEU A 70 -7.95 -3.66 6.13
C LEU A 70 -9.32 -4.34 6.33
N ASN A 71 -10.35 -3.52 6.50
CA ASN A 71 -11.76 -3.93 6.63
C ASN A 71 -12.28 -4.73 5.42
#